data_AF-A0AAW3DLX6-F1
#
_entry.id   AF-A0AAW3DLX6-F1
#
_cell.length_a   1.000
_cell.length_b   1.000
_cell.length_c   1.000
_cell.angle_alpha   90.00
_cell.angle_beta   90.00
_cell.angle_gamma   90.00
#
_symmetry.space_group_name_H-M   'P 1'
#
loop_
_entity.id
_entity.type
_entity.pdbx_description
1 polymer ?
#
loop_
_entity_poly.entity_id
_entity_poly.type
_entity_poly.pdbx_seq_one_letter_code
_entity_poly.pdbx_strand_id
1 'polypeptide(L)'
;LWQVPVAHCFGPPGHYKRKFCTVCRKSLESSAFRCEVCELHVHTDCIVFACSDCRQCHQDGHQDQDIYHHHWREGNLSSSARCEVCKKTCGSSEVLSGMRCEWC
;
A
#
# COMPACT_ATOMS: atom_id res chain seq x y z
N LEU A 1 -19.78 -5.02 11.71
CA LEU A 1 -19.17 -3.80 12.27
C LEU A 1 -18.73 -2.94 11.09
N TRP A 2 -19.38 -1.79 10.88
CA TRP A 2 -18.96 -0.83 9.86
C TRP A 2 -17.69 -0.15 10.37
N GLN A 3 -16.55 -0.40 9.72
CA GLN A 3 -15.34 0.34 10.04
C GLN A 3 -15.45 1.75 9.46
N VAL A 4 -15.06 2.74 10.25
CA VAL A 4 -15.03 4.14 9.81
C VAL A 4 -14.01 4.25 8.67
N PRO A 5 -14.38 4.80 7.51
CA PRO A 5 -13.42 5.02 6.43
C PRO A 5 -12.28 5.92 6.89
N VAL A 6 -11.04 5.49 6.67
CA VAL A 6 -9.83 6.24 7.03
C VAL A 6 -9.16 6.72 5.76
N ALA A 7 -9.13 8.03 5.56
CA ALA A 7 -8.49 8.63 4.39
C ALA A 7 -6.98 8.38 4.39
N HIS A 8 -6.39 8.26 3.20
CA HIS A 8 -4.94 8.20 3.03
C HIS A 8 -4.30 9.57 3.23
N CYS A 9 -3.12 9.59 3.85
CA CYS A 9 -2.32 10.81 4.01
C CYS A 9 -1.34 10.93 2.84
N PHE A 10 -1.81 11.43 1.70
CA PHE A 10 -0.96 11.64 0.54
C PHE A 10 -0.07 12.88 0.71
N GLY A 11 1.24 12.69 0.63
CA GLY A 11 2.21 13.79 0.55
C GLY A 11 2.23 14.44 -0.85
N PRO A 12 3.17 15.37 -1.11
CA PRO A 12 3.33 15.98 -2.43
C PRO A 12 3.61 14.93 -3.53
N PRO A 13 3.21 15.18 -4.80
CA PRO A 13 3.52 14.29 -5.89
C PRO A 13 5.02 14.07 -6.09
N GLY A 14 5.42 12.83 -6.39
CA GLY A 14 6.81 12.45 -6.61
C GLY A 14 6.98 11.40 -7.71
N HIS A 15 8.23 11.13 -8.08
CA HIS A 15 8.58 10.09 -9.05
C HIS A 15 8.95 8.78 -8.36
N TYR A 16 8.14 7.74 -8.59
CA TYR A 16 8.32 6.43 -7.97
C TYR A 16 8.66 5.37 -9.00
N LYS A 17 9.95 5.30 -9.37
CA LYS A 17 10.44 4.35 -10.39
C LYS A 17 10.15 2.90 -10.01
N ARG A 18 9.76 2.09 -11.01
CA ARG A 18 9.45 0.66 -10.85
C ARG A 18 8.36 0.39 -9.80
N LYS A 19 7.38 1.30 -9.72
CA LYS A 19 6.17 1.17 -8.90
C LYS A 19 4.95 1.21 -9.80
N PHE A 20 3.83 0.73 -9.28
CA PHE A 20 2.57 0.60 -9.96
C PHE A 20 1.47 1.29 -9.17
N CYS A 21 0.51 1.89 -9.87
CA CYS A 21 -0.67 2.46 -9.27
C CYS A 21 -1.55 1.34 -8.68
N THR A 22 -1.94 1.43 -7.41
CA THR A 22 -2.76 0.39 -6.77
C THR A 22 -4.20 0.35 -7.29
N VAL A 23 -4.66 1.42 -7.93
CA VAL A 23 -6.01 1.51 -8.53
C VAL A 23 -6.03 0.85 -9.91
N CYS A 24 -5.24 1.37 -10.86
CA CYS A 24 -5.28 0.92 -12.26
C CYS A 24 -4.25 -0.19 -12.59
N ARG A 25 -3.35 -0.50 -11.66
CA ARG A 25 -2.26 -1.49 -11.75
C ARG A 25 -1.20 -1.25 -12.82
N LYS A 26 -1.19 -0.08 -13.46
CA LYS A 26 -0.17 0.32 -14.46
C LYS A 26 1.04 0.97 -13.80
N SER A 27 2.17 0.99 -14.52
CA SER A 27 3.42 1.62 -14.12
C SER A 27 3.26 3.10 -13.78
N LEU A 28 4.00 3.56 -12.77
CA LEU A 28 4.13 4.97 -12.40
C LEU A 28 5.30 5.60 -13.17
N GLU A 29 5.04 6.00 -14.41
CA GLU A 29 6.03 6.63 -15.29
C GLU A 29 6.13 8.15 -15.08
N SER A 30 5.03 8.77 -14.65
CA SER A 30 4.92 10.18 -14.33
C SER A 30 4.89 10.44 -12.82
N SER A 31 4.68 11.69 -12.43
CA SER A 31 4.46 12.05 -11.03
C SER A 31 3.22 11.34 -10.48
N ALA A 32 3.31 10.86 -9.24
CA ALA A 32 2.27 10.09 -8.58
C ALA A 32 2.22 10.47 -7.10
N PHE A 33 1.19 10.05 -6.38
CA PHE A 33 1.08 10.24 -4.94
C PHE A 33 1.51 8.98 -4.21
N ARG A 34 2.11 9.16 -3.03
CA ARG A 34 2.38 8.09 -2.07
C ARG A 34 1.75 8.46 -0.73
N CYS A 35 0.98 7.54 -0.17
CA CYS A 35 0.49 7.67 1.19
C CYS A 35 1.67 7.55 2.17
N GLU A 36 1.81 8.51 3.07
CA GLU A 36 2.90 8.55 4.07
C GLU A 36 2.73 7.49 5.17
N VAL A 37 1.51 6.94 5.32
CA VAL A 37 1.16 5.95 6.33
C VAL A 37 1.38 4.52 5.83
N CYS A 38 0.64 4.11 4.78
CA CYS A 38 0.69 2.72 4.29
C CYS A 38 1.58 2.53 3.05
N GLU A 39 2.13 3.62 2.48
CA GLU A 39 2.91 3.60 1.25
C GLU A 39 2.14 3.10 0.02
N LEU A 40 0.82 3.28 0.00
CA LEU A 40 0.00 3.10 -1.19
C LEU A 40 0.40 4.14 -2.24
N HIS A 41 0.63 3.70 -3.49
CA HIS A 41 1.03 4.58 -4.59
C HIS A 41 -0.09 4.68 -5.63
N VAL A 42 -0.43 5.89 -6.06
CA VAL A 42 -1.51 6.14 -7.03
C VAL A 42 -1.12 7.21 -8.04
N HIS A 43 -1.53 7.08 -9.30
CA HIS A 43 -1.43 8.18 -10.25
C HIS A 43 -2.23 9.40 -9.77
N THR A 44 -1.85 10.58 -10.25
CA THR A 44 -2.59 11.83 -10.03
C THR A 44 -4.06 11.70 -10.41
N ASP A 45 -4.35 11.04 -11.54
CA ASP A 45 -5.71 10.90 -12.07
C ASP A 45 -6.48 9.76 -11.39
N CYS A 46 -5.77 8.84 -10.73
CA CYS A 46 -6.36 7.70 -10.05
C CYS A 46 -6.71 7.98 -8.58
N ILE A 47 -6.21 9.08 -8.00
CA ILE A 47 -6.35 9.38 -6.56
C ILE A 47 -7.82 9.44 -6.10
N VAL A 48 -8.72 9.96 -6.94
CA VAL A 48 -10.15 10.09 -6.63
C VAL A 48 -10.87 8.74 -6.52
N PHE A 49 -10.26 7.67 -7.00
CA PHE A 49 -10.78 6.31 -6.94
C PHE A 49 -10.11 5.47 -5.83
N ALA A 50 -9.16 6.03 -5.08
CA ALA A 50 -8.51 5.33 -3.99
C ALA A 50 -9.51 5.13 -2.82
N CYS A 51 -9.66 3.88 -2.37
CA CYS A 51 -10.51 3.56 -1.24
C CYS A 51 -9.99 4.21 0.06
N SER A 52 -10.90 4.72 0.88
CA SER A 52 -10.58 5.33 2.18
C SER A 52 -10.45 4.26 3.28
N ASP A 53 -9.38 3.48 3.20
CA ASP A 53 -9.08 2.32 4.06
C ASP A 53 -7.64 2.33 4.59
N CYS A 54 -7.10 3.52 4.81
CA CYS A 54 -5.78 3.70 5.40
C CYS A 54 -5.73 3.21 6.87
N ARG A 55 -4.53 3.13 7.44
CA ARG A 55 -4.33 2.79 8.85
C ARG A 55 -4.73 3.97 9.73
N GLN A 56 -5.47 3.72 10.81
CA GLN A 56 -5.78 4.75 11.80
C GLN A 56 -4.60 4.95 12.75
N CYS A 57 -3.78 5.98 12.54
CA CYS A 57 -2.55 6.20 13.32
C CYS A 57 -2.77 6.70 14.76
N HIS A 58 -3.98 7.13 15.15
CA HIS A 58 -4.22 7.83 16.42
C HIS A 58 -4.91 6.99 17.51
N GLN A 59 -5.22 5.71 17.24
CA GLN A 59 -5.84 4.81 18.22
C GLN A 59 -4.88 3.72 18.76
N ASP A 60 -3.60 3.75 18.39
CA ASP A 60 -2.58 2.78 18.83
C ASP A 60 -2.16 2.92 20.32
N GLY A 61 -2.97 3.59 21.14
CA GLY A 61 -2.77 3.66 22.58
C GLY A 61 -3.08 2.30 23.23
N HIS A 62 -2.04 1.51 23.51
CA HIS A 62 -2.09 0.33 24.39
C HIS A 62 -3.21 -0.69 24.06
N GLN A 63 -3.29 -1.17 22.82
CA GLN A 63 -4.07 -2.36 22.53
C GLN A 63 -3.19 -3.47 21.94
N ASP A 64 -3.36 -4.64 22.55
CA ASP A 64 -2.61 -5.88 22.43
C ASP A 64 -2.28 -6.24 20.97
N GLN A 65 -0.99 -6.46 20.70
CA GLN A 65 -0.44 -6.68 19.34
C GLN A 65 -0.98 -7.96 18.68
N ASP A 66 -1.59 -8.86 19.44
CA ASP A 66 -2.09 -10.15 18.96
C ASP A 66 -3.53 -10.13 18.38
N ILE A 67 -4.22 -8.98 18.37
CA ILE A 67 -5.62 -8.86 17.88
C ILE A 67 -5.76 -7.99 16.61
N TYR A 68 -4.65 -7.61 15.97
CA TYR A 68 -4.72 -6.75 14.78
C TYR A 68 -5.16 -7.55 13.55
N HIS A 69 -6.25 -7.10 12.92
CA HIS A 69 -6.63 -7.57 11.60
C HIS A 69 -5.57 -7.09 10.60
N HIS A 70 -4.92 -7.99 9.87
CA HIS A 70 -4.01 -7.58 8.81
C HIS A 70 -4.78 -7.07 7.60
N HIS A 71 -4.39 -5.91 7.06
CA HIS A 71 -4.92 -5.42 5.80
C HIS A 71 -4.00 -5.78 4.65
N TRP A 72 -4.18 -7.00 4.12
CA TRP A 72 -3.37 -7.54 3.02
C TRP A 72 -3.81 -6.98 1.67
N ARG A 73 -2.84 -6.50 0.89
CA ARG A 73 -3.03 -6.06 -0.50
C ARG A 73 -1.90 -6.51 -1.38
N GLU A 74 -2.17 -6.49 -2.68
CA GLU A 74 -1.13 -6.64 -3.68
C GLU A 74 -0.18 -5.45 -3.59
N GLY A 75 1.09 -5.75 -3.34
CA GLY A 75 2.07 -4.78 -2.90
C GLY A 75 3.00 -4.33 -4.02
N ASN A 76 3.53 -3.13 -3.84
CA ASN A 76 4.64 -2.60 -4.63
C ASN A 76 6.00 -3.13 -4.10
N LEU A 77 6.15 -4.46 -4.05
CA LEU A 77 7.33 -5.11 -3.49
C LEU A 77 8.55 -4.96 -4.40
N SER A 78 9.77 -4.98 -3.82
CA SER A 78 10.98 -5.07 -4.63
C SER A 78 11.03 -6.42 -5.37
N SER A 79 11.64 -6.48 -6.54
CA SER A 79 11.83 -7.76 -7.26
C SER A 79 12.67 -8.79 -6.50
N SER A 80 13.40 -8.35 -5.46
CA SER A 80 14.15 -9.21 -4.53
C SER A 80 13.33 -9.66 -3.32
N ALA A 81 12.09 -9.17 -3.15
CA ALA A 81 11.25 -9.52 -2.01
C ALA A 81 10.93 -11.02 -2.01
N ARG A 82 10.95 -11.62 -0.81
CA ARG A 82 10.67 -13.03 -0.59
C ARG A 82 9.51 -13.18 0.37
N CYS A 83 8.65 -14.16 0.11
CA CYS A 83 7.57 -14.52 1.02
C CYS A 83 8.16 -15.01 2.36
N GLU A 84 7.66 -14.50 3.47
CA GLU A 84 8.18 -14.88 4.80
C GLU A 84 7.96 -16.36 5.12
N VAL A 85 6.88 -16.95 4.60
CA VAL A 85 6.52 -18.36 4.86
C VAL A 85 7.29 -19.32 3.96
N CYS A 86 7.18 -19.18 2.64
CA CYS A 86 7.75 -20.15 1.70
C CYS A 86 9.13 -19.75 1.15
N LYS A 87 9.63 -18.55 1.50
CA LYS A 87 10.94 -17.99 1.10
C LYS A 87 11.15 -17.82 -0.41
N LYS A 88 10.14 -18.08 -1.25
CA LYS A 88 10.16 -17.83 -2.70
C LYS A 88 10.04 -16.34 -2.98
N THR A 89 10.65 -15.89 -4.09
CA THR A 89 10.49 -14.52 -4.59
C THR A 89 9.01 -14.22 -4.86
N CYS A 90 8.52 -13.08 -4.40
CA CYS A 90 7.12 -12.67 -4.56
C CYS A 90 6.93 -11.25 -5.10
N GLY A 91 7.99 -10.50 -5.37
CA GLY A 91 7.90 -9.19 -6.02
C GLY A 91 8.16 -9.25 -7.52
N SER A 92 7.69 -8.24 -8.25
CA SER A 92 7.87 -8.10 -9.70
C SER A 92 8.24 -6.66 -10.08
N SER A 93 9.00 -6.51 -11.17
CA SER A 93 9.30 -5.21 -11.78
C SER A 93 8.38 -4.85 -12.95
N GLU A 94 7.51 -5.77 -13.36
CA GLU A 94 6.64 -5.64 -14.55
C GLU A 94 5.18 -5.45 -14.18
N VAL A 95 4.77 -5.94 -13.02
CA VAL A 95 3.40 -5.86 -12.50
C VAL A 95 3.41 -5.69 -10.99
N LEU A 96 2.30 -5.19 -10.44
CA LEU A 96 2.01 -5.31 -9.01
C LEU A 96 1.95 -6.81 -8.67
N SER A 97 2.65 -7.24 -7.61
CA SER A 97 2.73 -8.65 -7.25
C SER A 97 3.16 -8.86 -5.81
N GLY A 98 2.77 -10.01 -5.26
CA GLY A 98 3.02 -10.38 -3.88
C GLY A 98 2.10 -9.63 -2.91
N MET A 99 1.98 -10.18 -1.70
CA MET A 99 1.10 -9.64 -0.67
C MET A 99 1.91 -8.91 0.38
N ARG A 100 1.45 -7.72 0.76
CA ARG A 100 1.97 -6.94 1.89
C ARG A 100 0.81 -6.50 2.79
N CYS A 101 1.01 -6.53 4.09
CA CYS A 101 0.10 -5.89 5.02
C CYS A 101 0.38 -4.39 5.04
N GLU A 102 -0.64 -3.58 4.78
CA GLU A 102 -0.54 -2.11 4.83
C GLU A 102 -0.55 -1.55 6.26
N TRP A 103 -0.83 -2.40 7.25
CA TRP A 103 -0.95 -2.01 8.66
C TRP A 103 0.15 -2.56 9.58
N CYS A 104 1.14 -3.25 9.01
CA CYS A 104 2.31 -3.81 9.70
C CYS A 104 3.61 -3.16 9.23
#